data_AF-A0A960B150-F1
#
_entry.id   AF-A0A960B150-F1
#
_cell.length_a   1.000
_cell.length_b   1.000
_cell.length_c   1.000
_cell.angle_alpha   90.00
_cell.angle_beta   90.00
_cell.angle_gamma   90.00
#
_symmetry.space_group_name_H-M   'P 1'
#
loop_
_entity.id
_entity.type
_entity.pdbx_description
1 polymer ?
#
loop_
_entity_poly.entity_id
_entity_poly.type
_entity_poly.pdbx_seq_one_letter_code
_entity_poly.pdbx_strand_id
1 'polypeptide(L)'
;MIHREELVEQFSFTCQNCTHAWALDYDVFHVEDGRGHDCDYFFRHRHQIADPRARHAVRCPVCASPVVRVELTSVTKALPG
;
A
#
# COMPACT_ATOMS: atom_id res chain seq x y z
N MET A 1 -23.14 -5.94 -10.08
CA MET A 1 -21.92 -6.75 -10.33
C MET A 1 -20.86 -6.19 -9.41
N ILE A 2 -20.09 -7.02 -8.70
CA ILE A 2 -18.92 -6.55 -7.95
C ILE A 2 -17.72 -6.81 -8.86
N HIS A 3 -16.95 -5.78 -9.17
CA HIS A 3 -15.69 -5.92 -9.88
C HIS A 3 -14.56 -5.99 -8.86
N ARG A 4 -13.65 -6.94 -9.03
CA ARG A 4 -12.48 -7.09 -8.16
C ARG A 4 -11.26 -7.30 -9.03
N GLU A 5 -10.28 -6.42 -8.90
CA GLU A 5 -8.98 -6.55 -9.53
C GLU A 5 -7.90 -6.73 -8.46
N GLU A 6 -6.99 -7.68 -8.70
CA GLU A 6 -5.83 -7.91 -7.84
C GLU A 6 -4.57 -7.39 -8.53
N LEU A 7 -3.90 -6.45 -7.87
CA LEU A 7 -2.69 -5.80 -8.33
C LEU A 7 -1.59 -5.95 -7.29
N VAL A 8 -0.35 -5.84 -7.75
CA VAL A 8 0.82 -5.62 -6.92
C VAL A 8 1.20 -4.15 -7.04
N GLU A 9 1.05 -3.41 -5.95
CA GLU A 9 1.42 -2.00 -5.86
C GLU A 9 2.71 -1.83 -5.05
N GLN A 10 3.71 -1.17 -5.63
CA GLN A 10 4.93 -0.80 -4.91
C GLN A 10 4.81 0.62 -4.38
N PHE A 11 5.05 0.79 -3.09
CA PHE A 11 5.16 2.10 -2.47
C PHE A 11 6.61 2.37 -2.05
N SER A 12 7.08 3.58 -2.34
CA SER A 12 8.29 4.12 -1.77
C SER A 12 7.97 4.98 -0.55
N PHE A 13 8.87 4.92 0.42
CA PHE A 13 8.76 5.58 1.70
C PHE A 13 10.03 6.38 1.95
N THR A 14 9.90 7.62 2.38
CA THR A 14 11.04 8.46 2.79
C THR A 14 10.77 9.08 4.15
N CYS A 15 11.58 8.71 5.15
CA CYS A 15 11.49 9.29 6.48
C CYS A 15 11.89 10.77 6.43
N GLN A 16 11.00 11.64 6.91
CA GLN A 16 11.29 13.09 6.94
C GLN A 16 12.19 13.49 8.13
N ASN A 17 12.52 12.55 9.02
CA ASN A 17 13.39 12.78 10.18
C ASN A 17 14.85 12.34 9.94
N CYS A 18 15.08 11.12 9.45
CA CYS A 18 16.43 10.56 9.25
C CYS A 18 16.79 10.32 7.77
N THR A 19 15.96 10.78 6.84
CA THR A 19 16.13 10.65 5.38
C THR A 19 16.25 9.22 4.85
N HIS A 20 16.07 8.19 5.69
CA HIS A 20 16.08 6.81 5.25
C HIS A 20 14.92 6.56 4.28
N ALA A 21 15.25 5.93 3.14
CA ALA A 21 14.29 5.56 2.12
C ALA A 21 14.23 4.05 1.96
N TRP A 22 13.03 3.53 1.72
CA TRP A 22 12.79 2.11 1.47
C TRP A 22 11.58 1.94 0.56
N ALA A 23 11.45 0.77 -0.07
CA ALA A 23 10.33 0.43 -0.94
C ALA A 23 9.77 -0.93 -0.57
N LEU A 24 8.50 -1.12 -0.88
CA LEU A 24 7.70 -2.17 -0.28
C LEU A 24 6.51 -2.50 -1.21
N ASP A 25 6.40 -3.77 -1.62
CA ASP A 25 5.31 -4.27 -2.49
C ASP A 25 4.11 -4.78 -1.68
N TYR A 26 2.91 -4.41 -2.09
CA TYR A 26 1.64 -4.77 -1.45
C TYR A 26 0.75 -5.48 -2.47
N ASP A 27 0.10 -6.56 -2.03
CA ASP A 27 -1.00 -7.15 -2.79
C ASP A 27 -2.24 -6.31 -2.50
N VAL A 28 -2.85 -5.72 -3.53
CA VAL A 28 -3.97 -4.78 -3.41
C VAL A 28 -5.17 -5.33 -4.16
N PHE A 29 -6.30 -5.42 -3.46
CA PHE A 29 -7.58 -5.72 -4.07
C PHE A 29 -8.40 -4.46 -4.22
N HIS A 30 -8.56 -4.00 -5.46
CA HIS A 30 -9.49 -2.93 -5.81
C HIS A 30 -10.86 -3.54 -5.99
N VAL A 31 -11.80 -3.19 -5.11
CA VAL A 31 -13.18 -3.68 -5.14
C VAL A 31 -14.10 -2.51 -5.44
N GLU A 32 -14.75 -2.56 -6.59
CA GLU A 32 -15.81 -1.63 -6.97
C GLU A 32 -17.16 -2.35 -6.79
N ASP A 33 -18.04 -1.77 -5.98
CA ASP A 33 -19.40 -2.25 -5.85
C ASP A 33 -20.27 -1.77 -7.02
N GLY A 34 -21.38 -2.47 -7.29
CA GLY A 34 -22.29 -2.11 -8.39
C GLY A 34 -23.03 -0.78 -8.21
N ARG A 35 -22.68 0.03 -7.19
CA ARG A 35 -23.20 1.36 -6.90
C ARG A 35 -22.11 2.44 -7.04
N GLY A 36 -20.89 2.07 -7.44
CA GLY A 36 -19.76 2.97 -7.64
C GLY A 36 -18.99 3.32 -6.35
N HIS A 37 -19.12 2.52 -5.29
CA HIS A 37 -18.23 2.64 -4.15
C HIS A 37 -16.97 1.80 -4.36
N ASP A 38 -15.82 2.46 -4.24
CA ASP A 38 -14.51 1.84 -4.37
C ASP A 38 -13.88 1.64 -3.00
N CYS A 39 -13.31 0.46 -2.77
CA CYS A 39 -12.54 0.13 -1.59
C CYS A 39 -11.28 -0.64 -1.98
N ASP A 40 -10.14 -0.18 -1.44
CA ASP A 40 -8.85 -0.85 -1.59
C ASP A 40 -8.53 -1.65 -0.33
N TYR A 41 -8.18 -2.93 -0.51
CA TYR A 41 -7.70 -3.78 0.58
C TYR A 41 -6.23 -4.12 0.38
N PHE A 42 -5.39 -3.76 1.35
CA PHE A 42 -3.95 -3.93 1.29
C PHE A 42 -3.49 -5.15 2.08
N PHE A 43 -2.62 -5.95 1.47
CA PHE A 43 -2.02 -7.12 2.09
C PHE A 43 -0.51 -7.09 1.96
N ARG A 44 0.16 -7.65 2.98
CA ARG A 44 1.60 -7.94 2.99
C ARG A 44 1.83 -9.31 3.56
N HIS A 45 2.60 -10.14 2.86
CA HIS A 45 2.89 -11.50 3.31
C HIS A 45 1.62 -12.26 3.74
N ARG A 46 0.52 -12.07 2.98
CA ARG A 46 -0.82 -12.62 3.25
C ARG A 46 -1.56 -12.11 4.49
N HIS A 47 -1.03 -11.10 5.18
CA HIS A 47 -1.74 -10.42 6.26
C HIS A 47 -2.38 -9.14 5.75
N GLN A 48 -3.66 -8.94 6.07
CA GLN A 48 -4.32 -7.67 5.82
C GLN A 48 -3.71 -6.60 6.72
N ILE A 49 -3.45 -5.44 6.14
CA ILE A 49 -2.86 -4.31 6.82
C ILE A 49 -3.67 -3.04 6.52
N ALA A 50 -3.34 -1.95 7.21
CA ALA A 50 -3.87 -0.63 6.87
C ALA A 50 -3.31 -0.13 5.53
N ASP A 51 -4.04 0.78 4.88
CA ASP A 51 -3.55 1.53 3.72
C ASP A 51 -2.21 2.21 4.09
N PRO A 52 -1.12 1.94 3.35
CA PRO A 52 0.19 2.53 3.65
C PRO A 52 0.22 4.07 3.56
N ARG A 53 -0.76 4.68 2.89
CA ARG A 53 -0.95 6.13 2.76
C ARG A 53 -1.72 6.72 3.94
N ALA A 54 -2.37 5.90 4.77
CA ALA A 54 -3.09 6.38 5.93
C ALA A 54 -2.12 7.03 6.94
N ARG A 55 -2.60 8.06 7.65
CA ARG A 55 -1.79 8.78 8.64
C ARG A 55 -1.26 7.81 9.69
N HIS A 56 0.06 7.86 9.91
CA HIS A 56 0.77 7.04 10.90
C HIS A 56 0.69 5.51 10.68
N ALA A 57 0.24 5.06 9.51
CA ALA A 57 0.19 3.63 9.17
C ALA A 57 1.58 3.00 9.12
N VAL A 58 2.60 3.80 8.75
CA VAL A 58 3.98 3.35 8.62
C VAL A 58 4.90 4.21 9.49
N ARG A 59 5.86 3.56 10.14
CA ARG A 59 6.94 4.21 10.90
C ARG A 59 8.27 3.88 10.27
N CYS A 60 9.22 4.81 10.37
CA CYS A 60 10.58 4.57 9.91
C CYS A 60 11.20 3.39 10.67
N PRO A 61 11.74 2.36 9.98
CA PRO A 61 12.35 1.21 10.65
C PRO A 61 13.67 1.54 11.36
N VAL A 62 14.29 2.68 11.02
CA VAL A 62 15.58 3.11 11.58
C VAL A 62 15.41 3.99 12.82
N CYS A 63 14.48 4.96 12.80
CA CYS A 63 14.32 5.94 13.88
C CYS A 63 12.93 5.97 14.53
N ALA A 64 12.03 5.07 14.15
CA ALA A 64 10.65 4.96 14.63
C ALA A 64 9.74 6.19 14.41
N SER A 65 10.23 7.23 13.71
CA SER A 65 9.45 8.42 13.39
C SER A 65 8.21 8.07 12.57
N PRO A 66 7.03 8.61 12.93
CA PRO A 66 5.79 8.42 12.17
C PRO A 66 5.64 9.41 11.01
N VAL A 67 6.61 10.30 10.79
CA VAL A 67 6.59 11.30 9.70
C VAL A 67 7.31 10.71 8.49
N VAL A 68 6.55 10.02 7.66
CA VAL A 68 7.03 9.30 6.48
C VAL A 68 6.26 9.80 5.27
N ARG A 69 6.98 10.23 4.22
CA ARG A 69 6.39 10.52 2.91
C ARG A 69 6.21 9.21 2.16
N VAL A 70 5.04 9.01 1.55
CA VAL A 70 4.64 7.77 0.88
C VAL A 70 4.25 8.10 -0.56
N GLU A 71 4.78 7.35 -1.52
CA GLU A 71 4.52 7.55 -2.95
C GLU A 71 4.29 6.19 -3.62
N LEU A 72 3.23 6.05 -4.41
CA LEU A 72 3.02 4.89 -5.28
C LEU A 72 4.00 4.97 -6.45
N THR A 73 4.87 3.97 -6.61
CA THR A 73 5.94 4.00 -7.61
C THR A 73 5.74 3.01 -8.75
N SER A 74 4.99 1.93 -8.53
CA SER A 74 4.68 0.94 -9.55
C SER A 74 3.34 0.26 -9.28
N VAL A 75 2.64 -0.12 -10.35
CA VAL A 75 1.43 -0.95 -10.33
C VAL A 75 1.61 -2.04 -11.37
N THR A 76 1.48 -3.30 -10.96
CA THR A 76 1.62 -4.46 -11.83
C THR A 76 0.43 -5.39 -11.61
N LYS A 77 -0.08 -6.05 -12.65
CA LYS A 77 -1.10 -7.08 -12.46
C LYS A 77 -0.51 -8.25 -11.66
N ALA A 78 -1.26 -8.75 -10.68
CA ALA A 78 -0.89 -9.98 -10.02
C ALA A 78 -0.88 -11.12 -11.06
N LEU A 79 0.17 -11.95 -11.05
CA LEU A 79 0.22 -13.13 -11.91
C LEU A 79 -0.90 -14.08 -11.48
N PRO A 80 -1.64 -14.70 -12.44
CA PRO A 80 -2.51 -15.81 -12.08
C PRO A 80 -1.64 -16.92 -11.50
N GLY A 81 -1.84 -17.23 -10.22
CA GLY A 81 -1.20 -18.33 -9.50
C GLY A 81 -1.73 -19.69 -9.90
#